data_AF-A0A356KCL7-F1
#
_entry.id   AF-A0A356KCL7-F1
#
_cell.length_a   1.000
_cell.length_b   1.000
_cell.length_c   1.000
_cell.angle_alpha   90.00
_cell.angle_beta   90.00
_cell.angle_gamma   90.00
#
_symmetry.space_group_name_H-M   'P 1'
#
loop_
_entity.id
_entity.type
_entity.pdbx_description
1 polymer ?
#
loop_
_entity_poly.entity_id
_entity_poly.type
_entity_poly.pdbx_seq_one_letter_code
_entity_poly.pdbx_strand_id
1 'polypeptide(L)'
;MLESFHIDDDLNLAKSGAIEVSLVTKGERRWCYFMTPEALANAGDWVPGTEVRIHYAPNMIVVSEISEEVIEAALRHLASTGELEECTRAY
;
A
#
# COMPACT_ATOMS: atom_id res chain seq x y z
N MET A 1 -8.33 5.78 13.69
CA MET A 1 -7.73 7.12 13.58
C MET A 1 -6.27 6.95 13.27
N LEU A 2 -5.77 7.57 12.19
CA LEU A 2 -4.35 7.57 11.86
C LEU A 2 -3.61 8.53 12.81
N GLU A 3 -2.56 8.06 13.47
CA GLU A 3 -1.73 8.88 14.38
C GLU A 3 -0.48 9.39 13.68
N SER A 4 0.23 8.52 12.96
CA SER A 4 1.40 8.83 12.16
C SER A 4 1.62 7.80 11.06
N PHE A 5 2.43 8.13 10.06
CA PHE A 5 2.91 7.21 9.04
C PHE A 5 4.36 7.53 8.64
N HIS A 6 5.02 6.56 8.02
CA HIS A 6 6.36 6.68 7.45
C HIS A 6 6.43 5.86 6.17
N ILE A 7 7.01 6.44 5.12
CA ILE A 7 7.27 5.75 3.86
C ILE A 7 8.62 5.05 4.02
N ASP A 8 8.61 3.71 4.04
CA ASP A 8 9.79 2.91 4.31
C ASP A 8 10.67 2.74 3.04
N ASP A 9 10.06 2.78 1.86
CA ASP A 9 10.73 2.61 0.57
C ASP A 9 11.04 3.94 -0.15
N ASP A 10 12.01 3.92 -1.06
CA ASP A 10 12.27 5.04 -1.98
C ASP A 10 11.11 5.15 -2.99
N LEU A 11 10.42 6.30 -2.99
CA LEU A 11 9.32 6.61 -3.91
C LEU A 11 9.70 6.49 -5.39
N ASN A 12 10.98 6.61 -5.75
CA ASN A 12 11.45 6.39 -7.12
C ASN A 12 11.18 4.95 -7.62
N LEU A 13 10.93 3.99 -6.72
CA LEU A 13 10.60 2.60 -7.03
C LEU A 13 9.13 2.40 -7.43
N ALA A 14 8.27 3.42 -7.27
CA ALA A 14 6.82 3.33 -7.49
C ALA A 14 6.39 2.91 -8.91
N LYS A 15 7.31 2.94 -9.88
CA LYS A 15 7.08 2.45 -11.27
C LYS A 15 7.40 0.97 -11.46
N SER A 16 8.23 0.41 -10.59
CA SER A 16 8.78 -0.94 -10.70
C SER A 16 8.35 -1.87 -9.57
N GLY A 17 7.76 -1.34 -8.50
CA GLY A 17 7.37 -2.12 -7.33
C GLY A 17 6.34 -1.40 -6.46
N ALA A 18 5.95 -2.09 -5.39
CA ALA A 18 5.15 -1.51 -4.33
C ALA A 18 6.03 -0.66 -3.40
N ILE A 19 5.40 0.30 -2.72
CA ILE A 19 6.01 1.16 -1.72
C ILE A 19 5.44 0.75 -0.36
N GLU A 20 6.30 0.28 0.54
CA GLU A 20 5.95 -0.05 1.92
C GLU A 20 5.77 1.21 2.77
N VAL A 21 4.71 1.22 3.58
CA VAL A 21 4.35 2.31 4.47
C VAL A 21 3.99 1.75 5.85
N SER A 22 4.81 2.09 6.83
CA SER A 22 4.55 1.94 8.27
C SER A 22 3.55 3.00 8.74
N LEU A 23 2.65 2.64 9.65
CA LEU A 23 1.74 3.58 10.30
C LEU A 23 1.46 3.21 11.75
N VAL A 24 0.97 4.17 12.53
CA VAL A 24 0.46 3.96 13.88
C VAL A 24 -1.03 4.31 13.93
N THR A 25 -1.83 3.40 14.48
CA THR A 25 -3.25 3.62 14.72
C THR A 25 -3.70 2.91 15.99
N LYS A 26 -4.44 3.64 16.85
CA LYS A 26 -4.92 3.14 18.16
C LYS A 26 -3.76 2.62 19.02
N GLY A 27 -2.59 3.27 18.94
CA GLY A 27 -1.37 2.87 19.64
C GLY A 27 -0.69 1.59 19.12
N GLU A 28 -1.18 0.98 18.03
CA GLU A 28 -0.58 -0.19 17.40
C GLU A 28 0.20 0.19 16.13
N ARG A 29 1.41 -0.36 15.98
CA ARG A 29 2.19 -0.23 14.74
C ARG A 29 1.63 -1.21 13.71
N ARG A 30 1.35 -0.71 12.51
CA ARG A 30 0.81 -1.46 11.39
C ARG A 30 1.51 -1.07 10.09
N TRP A 31 1.25 -1.78 9.01
CA TRP A 31 1.89 -1.54 7.74
C TRP A 31 0.99 -1.91 6.53
N CYS A 32 1.25 -1.28 5.39
CA CYS A 32 0.60 -1.54 4.11
C CYS A 32 1.53 -1.25 2.93
N TYR A 33 1.12 -1.69 1.75
CA TYR A 33 1.77 -1.40 0.47
C TYR A 33 0.91 -0.45 -0.36
N PHE A 34 1.54 0.53 -1.00
CA PHE A 34 0.96 1.28 -2.11
C PHE A 34 1.52 0.77 -3.43
N MET A 35 0.67 0.57 -4.43
CA MET A 35 1.09 0.09 -5.74
C MET A 35 0.31 0.78 -6.85
N THR A 36 0.97 1.04 -7.98
CA THR A 36 0.30 1.46 -9.22
C THR A 36 -0.05 0.26 -10.08
N PRO A 37 -1.07 0.36 -10.96
CA PRO A 37 -1.32 -0.69 -11.96
C PRO A 37 -0.11 -0.96 -12.87
N GLU A 38 0.68 0.07 -13.19
CA GLU A 38 1.92 -0.07 -13.96
C GLU A 38 2.96 -0.90 -13.19
N ALA A 39 3.15 -0.63 -11.89
CA ALA A 39 4.04 -1.42 -11.06
C ALA A 39 3.57 -2.88 -10.92
N LEU A 40 2.26 -3.12 -10.80
CA LEU A 40 1.70 -4.48 -10.74
C LEU A 40 1.96 -5.27 -12.03
N ALA A 41 1.99 -4.62 -13.19
CA ALA A 41 2.37 -5.28 -14.45
C ALA A 41 3.84 -5.75 -14.43
N ASN A 42 4.69 -5.12 -13.61
CA ASN A 42 6.12 -5.38 -13.51
C ASN A 42 6.51 -6.24 -12.29
N ALA A 43 5.64 -6.38 -11.29
CA ALA A 43 5.93 -7.03 -10.01
C ALA A 43 4.81 -8.00 -9.56
N GLY A 44 5.14 -8.90 -8.63
CA GLY A 44 4.24 -9.97 -8.17
C GLY A 44 4.51 -11.33 -8.81
N ASP A 45 3.69 -12.31 -8.48
CA ASP A 45 3.87 -13.71 -8.89
C ASP A 45 3.18 -13.99 -10.22
N TRP A 46 3.78 -14.86 -11.04
CA TRP A 46 3.12 -15.34 -12.25
C TRP A 46 2.02 -16.34 -11.89
N VAL A 47 0.83 -16.15 -12.45
CA VAL A 47 -0.22 -17.16 -12.37
C VAL A 47 0.12 -18.30 -13.35
N PRO A 48 0.28 -19.56 -12.88
CA PRO A 48 0.70 -20.67 -13.72
C PRO A 48 -0.16 -20.85 -14.97
N GLY A 49 0.49 -20.97 -16.13
CA GLY A 49 -0.19 -21.14 -17.41
C GLY A 49 -0.78 -19.85 -18.01
N THR A 50 -0.45 -18.68 -17.48
CA THR A 50 -0.89 -17.38 -18.01
C THR A 50 0.28 -16.38 -18.09
N GLU A 51 0.06 -15.26 -18.76
CA GLU A 51 0.94 -14.08 -18.75
C GLU A 51 0.47 -13.03 -17.74
N VAL A 52 -0.32 -13.41 -16.74
CA VAL A 52 -0.85 -12.50 -15.73
C VAL A 52 0.00 -12.57 -14.46
N ARG A 53 0.37 -11.40 -13.93
CA ARG A 53 0.91 -11.26 -12.59
C ARG A 53 -0.20 -11.05 -11.57
N ILE A 54 -0.04 -11.65 -10.39
CA ILE A 54 -0.96 -11.51 -9.27
C ILE A 54 -0.23 -11.00 -8.03
N HIS A 55 -0.94 -10.21 -7.24
CA HIS A 55 -0.58 -9.89 -5.87
C HIS A 55 -1.82 -10.08 -4.99
N TYR A 56 -1.71 -10.90 -3.94
CA TYR A 56 -2.81 -11.19 -3.02
C TYR A 56 -2.41 -10.80 -1.60
N ALA A 57 -2.83 -9.61 -1.18
CA ALA A 57 -2.63 -9.13 0.17
C ALA A 57 -3.75 -8.13 0.54
N PRO A 58 -4.40 -8.26 1.71
CA PRO A 58 -5.45 -7.32 2.14
C PRO A 58 -4.89 -5.92 2.44
N ASN A 59 -3.58 -5.84 2.73
CA ASN A 59 -2.87 -4.60 3.03
C ASN A 59 -2.17 -4.00 1.80
N MET A 60 -2.64 -4.30 0.59
CA MET A 60 -2.21 -3.62 -0.64
C MET A 60 -3.28 -2.63 -1.09
N ILE A 61 -2.88 -1.37 -1.24
CA ILE A 61 -3.71 -0.26 -1.68
C ILE A 61 -3.26 0.14 -3.09
N VAL A 62 -4.17 0.13 -4.06
CA VAL A 62 -3.88 0.47 -5.45
C VAL A 62 -4.31 1.91 -5.74
N VAL A 63 -3.38 2.71 -6.26
CA VAL A 63 -3.59 4.12 -6.63
C VAL A 63 -3.09 4.38 -8.05
N SER A 64 -3.63 5.40 -8.73
CA SER A 64 -3.23 5.73 -10.10
C SER A 64 -1.83 6.35 -10.18
N GLU A 65 -1.37 6.99 -9.11
CA GLU A 65 -0.04 7.59 -8.95
C GLU A 65 0.37 7.53 -7.48
N ILE A 66 1.67 7.51 -7.19
CA ILE A 66 2.19 7.48 -5.82
C ILE A 66 3.00 8.75 -5.57
N SER A 67 2.60 9.49 -4.54
CA SER A 67 3.36 10.55 -3.90
C SER A 67 3.10 10.51 -2.39
N GLU A 68 3.88 11.24 -1.60
CA GLU A 68 3.65 11.35 -0.17
C GLU A 68 2.25 11.92 0.14
N GLU A 69 1.81 12.93 -0.61
CA GLU A 69 0.49 13.54 -0.45
C GLU A 69 -0.65 12.57 -0.77
N VAL A 70 -0.48 11.73 -1.80
CA VAL A 70 -1.47 10.70 -2.15
C VAL A 70 -1.54 9.62 -1.06
N ILE A 71 -0.40 9.17 -0.55
CA ILE A 71 -0.32 8.20 0.55
C ILE A 71 -1.04 8.75 1.78
N GLU A 72 -0.73 9.99 2.18
CA GLU A 72 -1.35 10.63 3.33
C GLU A 72 -2.88 10.75 3.14
N ALA A 73 -3.32 11.25 1.98
CA ALA A 73 -4.74 11.44 1.69
C ALA A 73 -5.51 10.11 1.72
N ALA A 74 -4.95 9.05 1.13
CA ALA A 74 -5.55 7.72 1.12
C ALA A 74 -5.65 7.13 2.54
N LEU A 75 -4.58 7.19 3.34
CA LEU A 75 -4.59 6.71 4.72
C LEU A 75 -5.60 7.48 5.59
N ARG A 76 -5.70 8.79 5.41
CA ARG A 76 -6.70 9.63 6.11
C ARG A 76 -8.12 9.28 5.68
N HIS A 77 -8.35 9.01 4.39
CA HIS A 77 -9.64 8.57 3.89
C HIS A 77 -10.06 7.25 4.55
N LEU A 78 -9.20 6.22 4.50
CA LEU A 78 -9.44 4.92 5.14
C LEU A 78 -9.67 5.06 6.65
N ALA A 79 -8.94 5.96 7.31
CA ALA A 79 -9.14 6.24 8.73
C ALA A 79 -10.53 6.85 9.01
N SER A 80 -11.04 7.67 8.10
CA SER A 80 -12.35 8.35 8.23
C SER A 80 -13.53 7.44 7.90
N THR A 81 -13.34 6.46 7.02
CA THR A 81 -14.36 5.45 6.67
C THR A 81 -14.36 4.26 7.63
N GLY A 82 -13.31 4.12 8.44
CA GLY A 82 -13.15 3.01 9.40
C GLY A 82 -12.47 1.77 8.80
N GLU A 83 -12.00 1.85 7.56
CA GLU A 83 -11.42 0.74 6.80
C GLU A 83 -9.91 0.56 7.04
N LEU A 84 -9.26 1.50 7.74
CA LEU A 84 -7.81 1.50 7.93
C LEU A 84 -7.27 0.19 8.53
N GLU A 85 -8.00 -0.43 9.47
CA GLU A 85 -7.58 -1.69 10.10
C GLU A 85 -7.65 -2.89 9.15
N GLU A 86 -8.63 -2.90 8.25
CA GLU A 86 -8.81 -3.98 7.26
C GLU A 86 -7.77 -3.87 6.13
N CYS A 87 -7.39 -2.65 5.77
CA CYS A 87 -6.41 -2.35 4.73
C CYS A 87 -4.95 -2.30 5.22
N THR A 88 -4.68 -2.68 6.48
CA THR A 88 -3.32 -2.67 7.05
C THR A 88 -3.09 -3.91 7.91
N ARG A 89 -1.83 -4.30 8.10
CA ARG A 89 -1.46 -5.45 8.95
C ARG A 89 -0.71 -5.01 10.19
N ALA A 90 -0.99 -5.65 11.33
CA ALA A 90 -0.14 -5.54 12.51
C ALA A 90 1.25 -6.15 12.24
N TYR A 91 2.27 -5.65 12.93
CA TYR A 91 3.61 -6.25 12.96
C TYR A 91 3.67 -7.51 13.82
#